data_AF-A0A928YN08-F1
#
_entry.id   AF-A0A928YN08-F1
#
_cell.length_a   1.000
_cell.length_b   1.000
_cell.length_c   1.000
_cell.angle_alpha   90.00
_cell.angle_beta   90.00
_cell.angle_gamma   90.00
#
_symmetry.space_group_name_H-M   'P 1'
#
loop_
_entity.id
_entity.type
_entity.pdbx_description
1 polymer ?
#
loop_
_entity_poly.entity_id
_entity_poly.type
_entity_poly.pdbx_seq_one_letter_code
_entity_poly.pdbx_strand_id
1 'polypeptide(L)' 'NTGDPNRGYKIEFEHLTPHFREIEEFIHDKYDNRHEWVRGDIKAITKDIKSWKPAAE' A
#
# COMPACT_ATOMS: atom_id res chain seq x y z
N ASN A 1 20.51 10.94 4.91
CA ASN A 1 20.00 10.69 3.55
C ASN A 1 19.17 9.43 3.54
N THR A 2 17.96 9.49 4.10
CA THR A 2 16.95 8.43 3.99
C THR A 2 16.07 8.78 2.79
N GLY A 3 16.70 8.85 1.62
CA GLY A 3 16.00 9.12 0.38
C GLY A 3 15.39 7.82 -0.08
N ASP A 4 14.13 7.59 0.27
CA ASP A 4 13.35 6.50 -0.29
C ASP A 4 13.35 6.66 -1.83
N PRO A 5 14.03 5.77 -2.58
CA PRO A 5 14.19 5.93 -4.02
C PRO A 5 12.84 5.81 -4.76
N ASN A 6 11.81 5.34 -4.06
CA ASN A 6 10.46 5.14 -4.58
C ASN A 6 9.45 6.14 -3.98
N ARG A 7 9.91 7.21 -3.32
CA ARG A 7 9.05 8.27 -2.78
C ARG A 7 8.16 8.91 -3.85
N GLY A 8 8.67 9.05 -5.07
CA GLY A 8 7.90 9.55 -6.21
C GLY A 8 6.70 8.65 -6.53
N TYR A 9 6.93 7.34 -6.57
CA TYR A 9 5.87 6.36 -6.81
C TYR A 9 4.79 6.41 -5.74
N LYS A 10 5.15 6.59 -4.46
CA LYS A 10 4.17 6.73 -3.36
C LYS A 10 3.28 7.96 -3.53
N ILE A 11 3.86 9.10 -3.90
CA ILE A 11 3.11 10.35 -4.13
C ILE A 11 2.18 10.19 -5.34
N GLU A 12 2.68 9.62 -6.44
CA GLU A 12 1.86 9.36 -7.63
C GLU A 12 0.72 8.38 -7.32
N PHE A 13 0.99 7.31 -6.58
CA PHE A 13 -0.02 6.32 -6.20
C PHE A 13 -1.08 6.91 -5.27
N GLU A 14 -0.70 7.80 -4.34
CA GLU A 14 -1.62 8.56 -3.47
C GLU A 14 -2.57 9.45 -4.30
N HIS A 15 -2.08 10.09 -5.36
CA HIS A 15 -2.90 10.97 -6.21
C HIS A 15 -3.78 10.21 -7.20
N LEU A 16 -3.32 9.04 -7.68
CA LEU A 16 -3.99 8.26 -8.72
C LEU A 16 -5.01 7.26 -8.17
N THR A 17 -4.90 6.88 -6.91
CA THR A 17 -5.71 5.81 -6.32
C THR A 17 -6.69 6.38 -5.29
N PRO A 18 -7.99 6.49 -5.61
CA PRO A 18 -8.99 6.74 -4.57
C PRO A 18 -8.89 5.63 -3.50
N HIS A 19 -9.03 5.99 -2.23
CA HIS A 19 -8.85 5.10 -1.07
C HIS A 19 -7.40 4.64 -0.79
N PHE A 20 -6.38 5.36 -1.27
CA PHE A 20 -4.96 5.05 -1.01
C PHE A 20 -4.66 4.73 0.46
N ARG A 21 -5.13 5.59 1.39
CA ARG A 21 -4.87 5.43 2.83
C ARG A 21 -5.48 4.15 3.39
N GLU A 22 -6.70 3.83 2.99
CA GLU A 22 -7.37 2.61 3.44
C GLU A 22 -6.68 1.35 2.90
N ILE A 23 -6.16 1.40 1.67
CA ILE A 23 -5.35 0.32 1.09
C ILE A 23 -4.01 0.18 1.82
N GLU A 24 -3.35 1.30 2.15
CA GLU A 24 -2.10 1.31 2.93
C GLU A 24 -2.32 0.66 4.31
N GLU A 25 -3.38 1.06 5.03
CA GLU A 25 -3.76 0.48 6.31
C GLU A 25 -4.09 -1.01 6.21
N PHE A 26 -4.88 -1.41 5.21
CA PHE A 26 -5.21 -2.82 4.96
C PHE A 26 -3.96 -3.68 4.76
N ILE A 27 -2.99 -3.19 3.99
CA ILE A 27 -1.75 -3.93 3.72
C ILE A 27 -0.81 -3.93 4.92
N HIS A 28 -0.76 -2.84 5.68
CA HIS A 28 0.03 -2.77 6.91
C HIS A 28 -0.51 -3.64 8.04
N ASP A 29 -1.84 -3.84 8.12
CA ASP A 29 -2.46 -4.78 9.06
C ASP A 29 -2.15 -6.24 8.67
N LYS A 30 -2.20 -6.53 7.36
CA LYS A 30 -2.09 -7.91 6.85
C LYS A 30 -0.66 -8.45 6.76
N TYR A 31 0.33 -7.59 6.56
CA TYR A 31 1.73 -7.98 6.33
C TYR A 31 2.67 -7.36 7.37
N ASP A 32 3.75 -8.08 7.72
CA ASP A 32 4.81 -7.54 8.58
C ASP A 32 5.35 -6.24 7.98
N ASN A 33 5.16 -5.14 8.69
CA ASN A 33 5.52 -3.81 8.21
C ASN A 33 6.69 -3.24 9.00
N ARG A 34 7.49 -2.43 8.31
CA ARG A 34 8.52 -1.56 8.87
C ARG A 34 8.32 -0.18 8.30
N HIS A 35 7.62 0.66 9.05
CA HIS A 35 7.30 2.03 8.65
C HIS A 35 6.39 2.07 7.41
N GLU A 36 6.89 2.51 6.26
CA GLU A 36 6.13 2.62 5.00
C GLU A 36 6.28 1.38 4.10
N TRP A 37 7.02 0.38 4.57
CA TRP A 37 7.36 -0.81 3.79
C TRP A 37 6.74 -2.05 4.41
N VAL A 38 6.16 -2.92 3.58
CA VAL A 38 5.71 -4.25 3.98
C VAL A 38 6.65 -5.33 3.48
N ARG A 39 6.82 -6.38 4.28
CA ARG A 39 7.58 -7.56 3.92
C ARG A 39 6.61 -8.68 3.54
N GLY A 40 6.67 -9.12 2.29
CA GLY A 40 5.81 -10.19 1.79
C GLY A 40 6.10 -10.54 0.34
N ASP A 41 5.38 -11.52 -0.19
CA ASP A 41 5.41 -11.86 -1.60
C ASP A 41 4.63 -10.81 -2.41
N ILE A 42 5.29 -10.21 -3.41
CA ILE A 42 4.68 -9.12 -4.20
C ILE A 42 3.44 -9.57 -4.97
N LYS A 43 3.36 -10.84 -5.41
CA LYS A 43 2.17 -11.35 -6.13
C LYS A 43 1.00 -11.51 -5.17
N ALA A 44 1.25 -11.97 -3.94
CA ALA A 44 0.25 -12.05 -2.88
C ALA A 44 -0.29 -10.67 -2.50
N ILE A 45 0.59 -9.70 -2.24
CA ILE A 45 0.23 -8.31 -1.92
C ILE A 45 -0.62 -7.71 -3.05
N THR A 46 -0.18 -7.86 -4.30
CA THR A 46 -0.92 -7.35 -5.47
C THR A 46 -2.31 -7.99 -5.59
N LYS A 47 -2.42 -9.30 -5.32
CA LYS A 47 -3.70 -10.01 -5.37
C LYS A 47 -4.66 -9.51 -4.29
N ASP A 48 -4.15 -9.23 -3.09
CA ASP A 48 -4.92 -8.72 -1.98
C ASP A 48 -5.42 -7.31 -2.25
N ILE A 49 -4.56 -6.40 -2.72
CA ILE A 49 -4.96 -5.03 -3.12
C ILE A 49 -6.05 -5.08 -4.19
N LYS A 50 -5.93 -5.94 -5.21
CA LYS A 50 -6.94 -6.08 -6.27
C LYS A 50 -8.27 -6.65 -5.78
N SER A 51 -8.25 -7.39 -4.68
CA SER A 51 -9.44 -7.99 -4.08
C SER A 51 -10.05 -7.10 -2.99
N TRP A 52 -9.33 -6.07 -2.56
CA TRP A 52 -9.78 -5.11 -1.58
C TRP A 52 -10.95 -4.29 -2.14
N LYS A 53 -11.92 -4.00 -1.27
CA LYS A 53 -13.05 -3.13 -1.57
C LYS A 53 -13.20 -2.14 -0.41
N PRO A 54 -13.52 -0.88 -0.69
CA PRO A 54 -13.84 0.07 0.36
C PRO A 54 -15.01 -0.47 1.18
N ALA A 55 -15.03 -0.17 2.48
CA ALA A 55 -16.22 -0.41 3.29
C ALA A 55 -17.37 0.38 2.64
N ALA A 56 -18.51 -0.29 2.40
CA ALA A 56 -19.67 0.38 1.83
C ALA A 56 -20.08 1.53 2.78
N GLU A 57 -20.16 2.75 2.24
CA GLU A 57 -20.70 3.93 2.93
C GLU A 57 -22.13 3.72 3.42
#